data_AF-A0A149U432-F1
#
_entry.id   AF-A0A149U432-F1
#
_cell.length_a   1.000
_cell.length_b   1.000
_cell.length_c   1.000
_cell.angle_alpha   90.00
_cell.angle_beta   90.00
_cell.angle_gamma   90.00
#
_symmetry.space_group_name_H-M   'P 1'
#
loop_
_entity.id
_entity.type
_entity.pdbx_description
1 polymer ?
#
loop_
_entity_poly.entity_id
_entity_poly.type
_entity_poly.pdbx_seq_one_letter_code
_entity_poly.pdbx_strand_id
1 'polypeptide(L)'
;MSTMVEKVKNRISDPASKKIGACFVFSGVLIIYFFLYLRRNKKNLPFPRCFISKFINENMTLNELFEELSQREALIVHCSTQAKSTGTPLPGSVARAPLYYPNDMITAKGIFETGSERLCCSIIWPKHSDTWGDIGLVVKPHNVGSILDVCSHDAGSPSDATLGQGYGKPFTKDAVMETFEKSSGEHNEWGIKGAEVIGIFVKYSDQLPIVATQTKLSDRTDYDPTIPDQIINDFRCVAIGEITSSFPGLPILTFKDGKIVEITPTHVLPYSDT
;
A
#
# COMPACT_ATOMS: atom_id res chain seq x y z
N MET A 1 -14.44 13.56 21.49
CA MET A 1 -13.33 12.76 20.94
C MET A 1 -13.73 11.99 19.65
N SER A 2 -14.62 12.55 18.80
CA SER A 2 -15.17 11.86 17.61
C SER A 2 -14.73 12.45 16.26
N THR A 3 -13.90 13.49 16.22
CA THR A 3 -13.75 14.34 15.01
C THR A 3 -12.53 14.05 14.13
N MET A 4 -11.69 13.05 14.44
CA MET A 4 -10.42 12.82 13.71
C MET A 4 -10.33 11.44 13.03
N VAL A 5 -10.76 10.36 13.68
CA VAL A 5 -11.03 9.07 13.00
C VAL A 5 -12.09 9.24 11.92
N GLU A 6 -13.12 10.05 12.20
CA GLU A 6 -14.12 10.42 11.22
C GLU A 6 -13.52 11.29 10.10
N LYS A 7 -12.49 12.11 10.35
CA LYS A 7 -11.75 12.81 9.28
C LYS A 7 -10.92 11.86 8.42
N VAL A 8 -10.32 10.80 8.97
CA VAL A 8 -9.62 9.79 8.17
C VAL A 8 -10.61 8.96 7.39
N LYS A 9 -11.70 8.50 8.01
CA LYS A 9 -12.81 7.82 7.31
C LYS A 9 -13.41 8.71 6.23
N ASN A 10 -13.63 10.00 6.52
CA ASN A 10 -14.06 10.99 5.55
C ASN A 10 -13.01 11.25 4.48
N ARG A 11 -11.71 11.27 4.79
CA ARG A 11 -10.66 11.39 3.76
C ARG A 11 -10.60 10.16 2.87
N ILE A 12 -10.86 8.96 3.39
CA ILE A 12 -11.01 7.74 2.61
C ILE A 12 -12.27 7.84 1.73
N SER A 13 -13.38 8.32 2.28
CA SER A 13 -14.68 8.33 1.59
C SER A 13 -15.02 9.61 0.81
N ASP A 14 -14.23 10.69 0.89
CA ASP A 14 -14.52 11.99 0.24
C ASP A 14 -14.21 11.90 -1.26
N PRO A 15 -15.24 11.98 -2.13
CA PRO A 15 -15.11 11.87 -3.58
C PRO A 15 -14.76 13.19 -4.26
N ALA A 16 -14.06 14.12 -3.60
CA ALA A 16 -13.65 15.42 -4.15
C ALA A 16 -12.56 15.31 -5.24
N SER A 17 -12.86 14.58 -6.32
CA SER A 17 -12.22 14.72 -7.63
C SER A 17 -13.28 14.75 -8.75
N LYS A 18 -14.34 15.55 -8.57
CA LYS A 18 -15.20 15.96 -9.69
C LYS A 18 -14.51 17.07 -10.49
N LYS A 19 -13.53 16.70 -11.32
CA LYS A 19 -13.09 17.44 -12.52
C LYS A 19 -11.97 16.66 -13.21
N ILE A 20 -12.36 15.80 -14.14
CA ILE A 20 -11.72 15.37 -15.41
C ILE A 20 -12.79 14.41 -15.98
N GLY A 21 -13.54 14.76 -17.01
CA GLY A 21 -13.04 15.13 -18.33
C GLY A 21 -13.25 13.90 -19.22
N ALA A 22 -14.34 13.93 -19.99
CA ALA A 22 -14.78 12.86 -20.87
C ALA A 22 -13.66 12.36 -21.80
N CYS A 23 -13.06 11.21 -21.49
CA CYS A 23 -12.11 10.52 -22.35
C CYS A 23 -12.18 8.99 -22.17
N PHE A 24 -13.40 8.42 -22.21
CA PHE A 24 -13.58 6.95 -22.25
C PHE A 24 -14.77 6.52 -23.12
N VAL A 25 -15.05 7.27 -24.20
CA VAL A 25 -16.14 6.93 -25.15
C VAL A 25 -15.61 6.25 -26.43
N PHE A 26 -14.30 6.17 -26.65
CA PHE A 26 -13.77 5.69 -27.93
C PHE A 26 -13.82 4.17 -28.14
N SER A 27 -13.74 3.34 -27.10
CA SER A 27 -13.80 1.87 -27.27
C SER A 27 -15.23 1.35 -27.52
N GLY A 28 -16.22 1.92 -26.84
CA GLY A 28 -17.63 1.55 -27.02
C GLY A 28 -18.18 1.96 -28.39
N VAL A 29 -17.77 3.13 -28.90
CA VAL A 29 -18.21 3.61 -30.22
C VAL A 29 -17.66 2.72 -31.34
N LEU A 30 -16.41 2.25 -31.26
CA LEU A 30 -15.83 1.38 -32.29
C LEU A 30 -16.57 0.02 -32.37
N ILE A 31 -16.94 -0.53 -31.21
CA ILE A 31 -17.72 -1.77 -31.12
C ILE A 31 -19.13 -1.56 -31.72
N ILE A 32 -19.78 -0.44 -31.39
CA ILE A 32 -21.09 -0.10 -31.97
C ILE A 32 -20.98 0.08 -33.50
N TYR A 33 -19.95 0.76 -34.01
CA TYR A 33 -19.72 0.90 -35.45
C TYR A 33 -19.44 -0.44 -36.14
N PHE A 34 -18.70 -1.35 -35.52
CA PHE A 34 -18.46 -2.70 -36.05
C PHE A 34 -19.75 -3.50 -36.16
N PHE A 35 -20.61 -3.47 -35.13
CA PHE A 35 -21.92 -4.14 -35.17
C PHE A 35 -22.89 -3.47 -36.16
N LEU A 36 -22.87 -2.15 -36.30
CA LEU A 36 -23.64 -1.43 -37.31
C LEU A 36 -23.15 -1.74 -38.74
N TYR A 37 -21.84 -1.88 -38.95
CA TYR A 37 -21.23 -2.30 -40.21
C TYR A 37 -21.65 -3.73 -40.59
N LEU A 38 -21.59 -4.67 -39.63
CA LEU A 38 -22.03 -6.05 -39.85
C LEU A 38 -23.54 -6.13 -40.17
N ARG A 39 -24.38 -5.32 -39.51
CA ARG A 39 -25.82 -5.23 -39.77
C ARG A 39 -26.12 -4.68 -41.16
N ARG A 40 -25.33 -3.70 -41.64
CA ARG A 40 -25.50 -3.09 -42.97
C ARG A 40 -25.15 -4.07 -44.10
N ASN A 41 -24.27 -5.04 -43.84
CA ASN A 41 -23.84 -6.06 -44.80
C ASN A 41 -24.69 -7.34 -44.82
N LYS A 42 -25.93 -7.32 -44.29
CA LYS A 42 -26.92 -8.43 -44.34
C LYS A 42 -26.40 -9.82 -43.93
N LYS A 43 -25.33 -9.89 -43.15
CA LYS A 43 -24.95 -11.14 -42.48
C LYS A 43 -25.89 -11.28 -41.28
N ASN A 44 -26.90 -12.14 -41.40
CA ASN A 44 -27.80 -12.53 -40.31
C ASN A 44 -27.00 -13.29 -39.23
N LEU A 45 -26.18 -12.58 -38.48
CA LEU A 45 -25.53 -13.09 -37.29
C LEU A 45 -26.41 -12.74 -36.08
N PRO A 46 -26.74 -13.71 -35.22
CA PRO A 46 -27.52 -13.44 -34.01
C PRO A 46 -26.76 -12.43 -33.16
N PHE A 47 -27.43 -11.35 -32.77
CA PHE A 47 -26.87 -10.32 -31.89
C PHE A 47 -26.56 -10.97 -30.53
N PRO A 48 -25.30 -11.09 -30.09
CA PRO A 48 -25.00 -11.69 -28.82
C PRO A 48 -25.36 -10.69 -27.72
N ARG A 49 -26.64 -10.64 -27.34
CA ARG A 49 -27.12 -9.81 -26.21
C ARG A 49 -26.41 -10.14 -24.89
N CYS A 50 -25.72 -11.28 -24.80
CA CYS A 50 -24.98 -11.73 -23.62
C CYS A 50 -23.51 -11.26 -23.57
N PHE A 51 -22.91 -10.81 -24.68
CA PHE A 51 -21.47 -10.47 -24.69
C PHE A 51 -21.15 -9.07 -24.16
N ILE A 52 -22.06 -8.11 -24.29
CA ILE A 52 -21.80 -6.73 -23.86
C ILE A 52 -22.02 -6.55 -22.35
N SER A 53 -22.95 -7.29 -21.73
CA SER A 53 -23.17 -7.19 -20.28
C SER A 53 -22.06 -7.81 -19.45
N LYS A 54 -21.26 -8.74 -20.02
CA LYS A 54 -20.16 -9.40 -19.31
C LYS A 54 -18.88 -8.54 -19.28
N PHE A 55 -18.67 -7.68 -20.29
CA PHE A 55 -17.46 -6.84 -20.39
C PHE A 55 -17.56 -5.48 -19.69
N ILE A 56 -18.73 -5.06 -19.22
CA ILE A 56 -18.94 -3.72 -18.67
C ILE A 56 -18.74 -3.65 -17.14
N ASN A 57 -18.60 -4.78 -16.43
CA ASN A 57 -18.70 -4.79 -14.96
C ASN A 57 -17.59 -5.55 -14.19
N GLU A 58 -16.41 -5.76 -14.78
CA GLU A 58 -15.28 -6.41 -14.07
C GLU A 58 -14.38 -5.40 -13.33
N ASN A 59 -14.40 -4.12 -13.75
CA ASN A 59 -13.54 -3.10 -13.18
C ASN A 59 -14.21 -2.44 -11.97
N MET A 60 -13.61 -2.61 -10.80
CA MET A 60 -13.97 -1.89 -9.59
C MET A 60 -13.60 -0.40 -9.75
N THR A 61 -14.50 0.49 -9.35
CA THR A 61 -14.21 1.92 -9.25
C THR A 61 -13.44 2.23 -7.96
N LEU A 62 -12.78 3.38 -7.90
CA LEU A 62 -12.07 3.80 -6.68
C LEU A 62 -13.01 3.95 -5.48
N ASN A 63 -14.24 4.43 -5.71
CA ASN A 63 -15.23 4.58 -4.64
C ASN A 63 -15.69 3.23 -4.10
N GLU A 64 -15.93 2.24 -4.97
CA GLU A 64 -16.25 0.88 -4.54
C GLU A 64 -15.10 0.28 -3.74
N LEU A 65 -13.84 0.48 -4.13
CA LEU A 65 -12.69 0.07 -3.34
C LEU A 65 -12.71 0.71 -1.93
N PHE A 66 -12.94 2.02 -1.85
CA PHE A 66 -13.01 2.72 -0.56
C PHE A 66 -14.18 2.28 0.30
N GLU A 67 -15.32 1.92 -0.31
CA GLU A 67 -16.45 1.31 0.40
C GLU A 67 -16.07 -0.06 0.97
N GLU A 68 -15.43 -0.93 0.17
CA GLU A 68 -14.98 -2.25 0.63
C GLU A 68 -13.93 -2.15 1.76
N LEU A 69 -13.00 -1.19 1.65
CA LEU A 69 -12.00 -0.92 2.69
C LEU A 69 -12.67 -0.41 3.98
N SER A 70 -13.59 0.56 3.86
CA SER A 70 -14.30 1.13 5.01
C SER A 70 -15.13 0.07 5.74
N GLN A 71 -15.87 -0.77 5.01
CA GLN A 71 -16.67 -1.85 5.57
C GLN A 71 -15.85 -2.87 6.39
N ARG A 72 -14.57 -3.05 6.04
CA ARG A 72 -13.66 -4.01 6.68
C ARG A 72 -12.73 -3.38 7.70
N GLU A 73 -12.82 -2.08 7.93
CA GLU A 73 -11.84 -1.31 8.72
C GLU A 73 -10.42 -1.55 8.16
N ALA A 74 -10.27 -1.55 6.84
CA ALA A 74 -9.03 -1.87 6.16
C ALA A 74 -8.27 -0.62 5.69
N LEU A 75 -6.94 -0.75 5.57
CA LEU A 75 -6.01 0.29 5.16
C LEU A 75 -5.05 -0.25 4.09
N ILE A 76 -4.64 0.60 3.16
CA ILE A 76 -3.52 0.31 2.25
C ILE A 76 -2.27 0.92 2.90
N VAL A 77 -1.26 0.08 3.16
CA VAL A 77 -0.07 0.47 3.92
C VAL A 77 1.21 0.09 3.19
N HIS A 78 2.13 1.04 3.09
CA HIS A 78 3.51 0.80 2.68
C HIS A 78 4.42 0.82 3.91
N CYS A 79 4.93 -0.33 4.31
CA CYS A 79 5.75 -0.43 5.51
C CYS A 79 7.22 -0.04 5.28
N SER A 80 7.82 0.55 6.30
CA SER A 80 9.28 0.61 6.44
C SER A 80 9.81 -0.82 6.31
N THR A 81 10.76 -1.00 5.40
CA THR A 81 11.34 -2.33 5.19
C THR A 81 12.41 -2.57 6.25
N GLN A 82 12.51 -3.80 6.73
CA GLN A 82 13.69 -4.26 7.46
C GLN A 82 14.89 -4.28 6.50
N ALA A 83 15.50 -3.11 6.27
CA ALA A 83 16.61 -2.85 5.37
C ALA A 83 16.68 -3.92 4.28
N LYS A 84 15.74 -3.90 3.31
CA LYS A 84 15.83 -4.81 2.15
C LYS A 84 17.26 -4.69 1.70
N SER A 85 18.04 -5.78 1.87
CA SER A 85 19.41 -5.75 1.43
C SER A 85 19.28 -5.31 0.00
N THR A 86 19.98 -4.25 -0.35
CA THR A 86 20.27 -4.00 -1.73
C THR A 86 21.24 -5.12 -2.08
N GLY A 87 20.70 -6.34 -2.15
CA GLY A 87 21.40 -7.53 -2.58
C GLY A 87 22.08 -7.13 -3.87
N THR A 88 23.27 -7.69 -4.05
CA THR A 88 24.20 -7.40 -5.14
C THR A 88 23.42 -6.88 -6.34
N PRO A 89 23.57 -5.59 -6.71
CA PRO A 89 22.76 -5.00 -7.76
C PRO A 89 22.77 -5.96 -8.94
N LEU A 90 21.57 -6.40 -9.36
CA LEU A 90 21.47 -7.18 -10.57
C LEU A 90 22.16 -6.39 -11.69
N PRO A 91 22.85 -7.06 -12.63
CA PRO A 91 23.54 -6.36 -13.71
C PRO A 91 22.60 -5.36 -14.40
N GLY A 92 22.91 -4.07 -14.31
CA GLY A 92 22.08 -2.98 -14.86
C GLY A 92 21.15 -2.28 -13.86
N SER A 93 20.99 -2.78 -12.64
CA SER A 93 20.34 -2.04 -11.54
C SER A 93 21.36 -1.18 -10.80
N VAL A 94 20.99 0.06 -10.49
CA VAL A 94 21.80 0.90 -9.60
C VAL A 94 21.51 0.40 -8.18
N ALA A 95 22.49 -0.19 -7.50
CA ALA A 95 22.34 -0.45 -6.07
C ALA A 95 22.02 0.87 -5.39
N ARG A 96 20.81 0.98 -4.85
CA ARG A 96 20.50 2.06 -3.92
C ARG A 96 21.22 1.73 -2.62
N ALA A 97 21.71 2.73 -1.90
CA ALA A 97 22.12 2.49 -0.52
C ALA A 97 20.88 2.02 0.27
N PRO A 98 21.01 1.07 1.21
CA PRO A 98 19.90 0.73 2.09
C PRO A 98 19.46 2.01 2.80
N LEU A 99 18.15 2.28 2.73
CA LEU A 99 17.53 3.35 3.51
C LEU A 99 16.99 2.74 4.80
N TYR A 100 17.14 3.47 5.89
CA TYR A 100 16.68 3.09 7.22
C TYR A 100 15.66 4.09 7.71
N TYR A 101 14.87 3.67 8.70
CA TYR A 101 13.91 4.54 9.33
C TYR A 101 14.58 5.80 9.94
N PRO A 102 14.02 7.01 9.76
CA PRO A 102 12.77 7.32 9.05
C PRO A 102 12.95 7.66 7.55
N ASN A 103 14.18 7.67 7.05
CA ASN A 103 14.51 8.16 5.71
C ASN A 103 13.96 7.28 4.58
N ASP A 104 13.82 5.98 4.82
CA ASP A 104 13.17 5.05 3.88
C ASP A 104 11.71 5.46 3.64
N MET A 105 10.97 5.72 4.71
CA MET A 105 9.58 6.15 4.67
C MET A 105 9.41 7.58 4.15
N ILE A 106 10.30 8.51 4.51
CA ILE A 106 10.30 9.87 3.94
C ILE A 106 10.49 9.81 2.42
N THR A 107 11.40 8.96 1.97
CA THR A 107 11.65 8.73 0.53
C THR A 107 10.43 8.11 -0.14
N ALA A 108 9.84 7.07 0.46
CA ALA A 108 8.63 6.43 -0.04
C ALA A 108 7.46 7.41 -0.15
N LYS A 109 7.28 8.30 0.84
CA LYS A 109 6.29 9.38 0.80
C LYS A 109 6.50 10.28 -0.42
N GLY A 110 7.74 10.72 -0.68
CA GLY A 110 8.06 11.53 -1.87
C GLY A 110 7.77 10.79 -3.20
N ILE A 111 8.04 9.48 -3.25
CA ILE A 111 7.72 8.63 -4.41
C ILE A 111 6.20 8.56 -4.63
N PHE A 112 5.40 8.38 -3.57
CA PHE A 112 3.94 8.38 -3.69
C PHE A 112 3.40 9.73 -4.16
N GLU A 113 3.88 10.84 -3.61
CA GLU A 113 3.40 12.19 -3.97
C GLU A 113 3.74 12.56 -5.41
N THR A 114 4.90 12.14 -5.90
CA THR A 114 5.33 12.39 -7.29
C THR A 114 4.81 11.35 -8.28
N GLY A 115 4.43 10.16 -7.80
CA GLY A 115 4.09 9.01 -8.65
C GLY A 115 5.27 8.55 -9.52
N SER A 116 6.51 8.78 -9.08
CA SER A 116 7.71 8.50 -9.88
C SER A 116 7.94 7.01 -10.09
N GLU A 117 7.62 6.19 -9.09
CA GLU A 117 7.92 4.75 -9.07
C GLU A 117 6.74 3.92 -8.50
N ARG A 118 6.75 2.62 -8.81
CA ARG A 118 5.86 1.63 -8.18
C ARG A 118 6.42 1.27 -6.81
N LEU A 119 5.58 1.29 -5.78
CA LEU A 119 5.90 0.79 -4.45
C LEU A 119 4.97 -0.37 -4.09
N CYS A 120 5.52 -1.37 -3.41
CA CYS A 120 4.77 -2.51 -2.87
C CYS A 120 4.06 -2.08 -1.59
N CYS A 121 2.75 -2.31 -1.51
CA CYS A 121 1.92 -2.04 -0.35
C CYS A 121 1.20 -3.33 0.08
N SER A 122 0.67 -3.33 1.29
CA SER A 122 -0.25 -4.38 1.76
C SER A 122 -1.59 -3.75 2.11
N ILE A 123 -2.67 -4.48 1.88
CA ILE A 123 -3.97 -4.21 2.50
C ILE A 123 -4.01 -4.90 3.84
N ILE A 124 -4.28 -4.15 4.89
CA ILE A 124 -4.38 -4.69 6.24
C ILE A 124 -5.75 -4.37 6.84
N TRP A 125 -6.23 -5.24 7.71
CA TRP A 125 -7.48 -5.08 8.47
C TRP A 125 -7.37 -5.82 9.81
N PRO A 126 -8.30 -5.68 10.75
CA PRO A 126 -8.14 -6.26 12.08
C PRO A 126 -7.97 -7.79 12.13
N LYS A 127 -8.38 -8.52 11.08
CA LYS A 127 -8.18 -9.98 10.98
C LYS A 127 -6.95 -10.38 10.15
N HIS A 128 -6.24 -9.41 9.57
CA HIS A 128 -5.03 -9.61 8.78
C HIS A 128 -4.15 -8.36 8.88
N SER A 129 -3.17 -8.41 9.77
CA SER A 129 -2.22 -7.31 10.03
C SER A 129 -0.78 -7.72 9.76
N ASP A 130 -0.57 -8.74 8.93
CA ASP A 130 0.75 -9.18 8.52
C ASP A 130 1.32 -8.18 7.51
N THR A 131 2.48 -7.63 7.84
CA THR A 131 3.16 -6.58 7.08
C THR A 131 4.67 -6.82 7.08
N TRP A 132 5.40 -6.20 6.15
CA TRP A 132 6.87 -6.25 6.13
C TRP A 132 7.57 -5.51 7.28
N GLY A 133 6.84 -4.69 8.03
CA GLY A 133 7.39 -3.91 9.12
C GLY A 133 6.31 -3.33 10.04
N ASP A 134 6.73 -2.89 11.22
CA ASP A 134 5.82 -2.45 12.29
C ASP A 134 5.31 -1.01 12.10
N ILE A 135 5.93 -0.24 11.21
CA ILE A 135 5.54 1.14 10.88
C ILE A 135 5.35 1.24 9.37
N GLY A 136 4.28 1.91 8.93
CA GLY A 136 4.05 2.15 7.51
C GLY A 136 3.28 3.42 7.20
N LEU A 137 3.35 3.85 5.95
CA LEU A 137 2.56 4.96 5.42
C LEU A 137 1.17 4.44 5.04
N VAL A 138 0.12 5.05 5.57
CA VAL A 138 -1.25 4.81 5.09
C VAL A 138 -1.47 5.64 3.84
N VAL A 139 -1.78 4.98 2.73
CA VAL A 139 -1.87 5.62 1.42
C VAL A 139 -3.28 5.56 0.83
N LYS A 140 -3.66 6.63 0.14
CA LYS A 140 -4.89 6.75 -0.64
C LYS A 140 -4.51 6.90 -2.12
N PRO A 141 -4.70 5.86 -2.96
CA PRO A 141 -4.45 5.97 -4.39
C PRO A 141 -5.27 7.11 -5.02
N HIS A 142 -4.67 7.87 -5.94
CA HIS A 142 -5.36 9.01 -6.57
C HIS A 142 -6.49 8.58 -7.52
N ASN A 143 -6.33 7.41 -8.16
CA ASN A 143 -7.31 6.83 -9.08
C ASN A 143 -7.05 5.32 -9.23
N VAL A 144 -7.93 4.60 -9.92
CA VAL A 144 -7.76 3.15 -10.17
C VAL A 144 -6.48 2.82 -10.96
N GLY A 145 -6.01 3.75 -11.82
CA GLY A 145 -4.75 3.59 -12.56
C GLY A 145 -3.49 3.74 -11.69
N SER A 146 -3.64 4.20 -10.44
CA SER A 146 -2.58 4.16 -9.44
C SER A 146 -2.37 2.76 -8.86
N ILE A 147 -3.29 1.82 -9.09
CA ILE A 147 -3.20 0.43 -8.61
C ILE A 147 -2.83 -0.42 -9.83
N LEU A 148 -1.59 -0.86 -9.86
CA LEU A 148 -0.99 -1.51 -11.03
C LEU A 148 -1.28 -3.01 -11.04
N ASP A 149 -1.20 -3.63 -9.86
CA ASP A 149 -1.37 -5.05 -9.66
C ASP A 149 -1.79 -5.35 -8.20
N VAL A 150 -2.52 -6.44 -8.01
CA VAL A 150 -2.98 -6.91 -6.69
C VAL A 150 -2.73 -8.42 -6.56
N CYS A 151 -2.22 -8.84 -5.41
CA CYS A 151 -2.01 -10.24 -5.09
C CYS A 151 -2.39 -10.49 -3.63
N SER A 152 -3.07 -11.59 -3.35
CA SER A 152 -3.44 -11.99 -1.99
C SER A 152 -2.28 -12.55 -1.15
N HIS A 153 -1.08 -12.65 -1.73
CA HIS A 153 0.15 -13.14 -1.11
C HIS A 153 1.33 -12.28 -1.58
N ASP A 154 2.54 -12.54 -1.05
CA ASP A 154 3.79 -11.98 -1.58
C ASP A 154 3.99 -12.45 -3.03
N ALA A 155 3.89 -11.52 -3.98
CA ALA A 155 4.04 -11.84 -5.40
C ALA A 155 5.47 -11.60 -5.87
N GLY A 156 6.22 -10.80 -5.11
CA GLY A 156 7.44 -10.16 -5.58
C GLY A 156 7.15 -9.12 -6.66
N SER A 157 8.17 -8.29 -6.89
CA SER A 157 8.21 -7.34 -7.98
C SER A 157 9.41 -7.65 -8.88
N PRO A 158 9.28 -7.55 -10.22
CA PRO A 158 10.45 -7.64 -11.08
C PRO A 158 11.46 -6.57 -10.68
N SER A 159 12.74 -6.91 -10.78
CA SER A 159 13.85 -6.00 -10.48
C SER A 159 13.93 -4.80 -11.41
N ASP A 160 13.29 -4.90 -12.58
CA ASP A 160 13.22 -3.84 -13.55
C ASP A 160 12.00 -2.96 -13.29
N ALA A 161 12.22 -1.83 -12.63
CA ALA A 161 11.21 -0.82 -12.34
C ALA A 161 10.55 -0.23 -13.62
N THR A 162 11.15 -0.44 -14.80
CA THR A 162 10.59 0.03 -16.08
C THR A 162 9.45 -0.85 -16.59
N LEU A 163 9.37 -2.12 -16.14
CA LEU A 163 8.26 -3.01 -16.50
C LEU A 163 6.94 -2.58 -15.87
N GLY A 164 6.99 -1.77 -14.81
CA GLY A 164 5.82 -1.09 -14.24
C GLY A 164 4.72 -2.00 -13.68
N GLN A 165 4.87 -3.32 -13.71
CA GLN A 165 3.90 -4.30 -13.21
C GLN A 165 4.61 -5.38 -12.40
N GLY A 166 4.05 -5.73 -11.25
CA GLY A 166 4.44 -6.89 -10.45
C GLY A 166 3.92 -8.21 -11.04
N TYR A 167 4.10 -9.31 -10.32
CA TYR A 167 3.54 -10.62 -10.69
C TYR A 167 2.08 -10.81 -10.24
N GLY A 168 1.45 -9.75 -9.71
CA GLY A 168 0.05 -9.75 -9.29
C GLY A 168 -0.95 -9.75 -10.44
N LYS A 169 -2.23 -9.86 -10.09
CA LYS A 169 -3.35 -9.78 -11.04
C LYS A 169 -3.68 -8.32 -11.35
N PRO A 170 -4.24 -8.03 -12.54
CA PRO A 170 -4.80 -6.71 -12.82
C PRO A 170 -5.84 -6.28 -11.78
N PHE A 171 -5.98 -4.98 -11.57
CA PHE A 171 -7.00 -4.44 -10.65
C PHE A 171 -8.42 -4.68 -11.16
N THR A 172 -9.05 -5.74 -10.65
CA THR A 172 -10.45 -6.10 -10.90
C THR A 172 -11.18 -6.35 -9.58
N LYS A 173 -12.51 -6.29 -9.58
CA LYS A 173 -13.31 -6.57 -8.39
C LYS A 173 -12.96 -7.94 -7.78
N ASP A 174 -12.85 -8.97 -8.62
CA ASP A 174 -12.54 -10.33 -8.17
C ASP A 174 -11.17 -10.40 -7.49
N ALA A 175 -10.15 -9.73 -8.05
CA ALA A 175 -8.80 -9.74 -7.49
C ALA A 175 -8.72 -8.99 -6.14
N VAL A 176 -9.51 -7.92 -5.97
CA VAL A 176 -9.66 -7.23 -4.68
C VAL A 176 -10.35 -8.12 -3.66
N MET A 177 -11.47 -8.74 -4.02
CA MET A 177 -12.22 -9.62 -3.11
C MET A 177 -11.38 -10.83 -2.70
N GLU A 178 -10.62 -11.39 -3.63
CA GLU A 178 -9.70 -12.48 -3.36
C GLU A 178 -8.63 -12.13 -2.32
N THR A 179 -8.19 -10.86 -2.26
CA THR A 179 -7.27 -10.40 -1.19
C THR A 179 -7.93 -10.61 0.18
N PHE A 180 -9.17 -10.14 0.37
CA PHE A 180 -9.87 -10.31 1.65
C PHE A 180 -10.24 -11.76 1.98
N GLU A 181 -10.48 -12.59 0.96
CA GLU A 181 -10.88 -13.99 1.14
C GLU A 181 -9.70 -14.92 1.40
N LYS A 182 -8.53 -14.64 0.82
CA LYS A 182 -7.41 -15.59 0.79
C LYS A 182 -6.17 -15.15 1.57
N SER A 183 -6.00 -13.87 1.89
CA SER A 183 -4.84 -13.46 2.68
C SER A 183 -4.99 -13.96 4.13
N SER A 184 -4.16 -14.94 4.48
CA SER A 184 -4.12 -15.53 5.81
C SER A 184 -2.70 -15.94 6.17
N GLY A 185 -2.17 -15.44 7.27
CA GLY A 185 -0.88 -15.86 7.82
C GLY A 185 0.36 -15.35 7.08
N GLU A 186 0.19 -14.57 6.03
CA GLU A 186 1.27 -13.95 5.26
C GLU A 186 0.77 -12.69 4.56
N HIS A 187 1.65 -11.71 4.40
CA HIS A 187 1.29 -10.40 3.85
C HIS A 187 0.86 -10.51 2.37
N ASN A 188 -0.11 -9.69 1.99
CA ASN A 188 -0.47 -9.51 0.59
C ASN A 188 0.35 -8.38 -0.04
N GLU A 189 0.42 -8.37 -1.38
CA GLU A 189 1.19 -7.39 -2.14
C GLU A 189 0.34 -6.69 -3.20
N TRP A 190 0.29 -5.37 -3.12
CA TRP A 190 -0.35 -4.47 -4.07
C TRP A 190 0.69 -3.50 -4.63
N GLY A 191 0.78 -3.41 -5.95
CA GLY A 191 1.63 -2.44 -6.65
C GLY A 191 0.93 -1.09 -6.77
N ILE A 192 1.45 -0.07 -6.10
CA ILE A 192 0.86 1.28 -6.10
C ILE A 192 1.82 2.31 -6.70
N LYS A 193 1.33 3.18 -7.58
CA LYS A 193 2.07 4.31 -8.17
C LYS A 193 1.22 5.58 -8.13
N GLY A 194 1.68 6.57 -7.37
CA GLY A 194 0.96 7.83 -7.19
C GLY A 194 -0.17 7.71 -6.16
N ALA A 195 0.03 8.24 -4.96
CA ALA A 195 -0.95 8.21 -3.89
C ALA A 195 -0.75 9.39 -2.91
N GLU A 196 -1.81 9.73 -2.18
CA GLU A 196 -1.73 10.65 -1.05
C GLU A 196 -1.38 9.87 0.21
N VAL A 197 -0.38 10.33 0.96
CA VAL A 197 -0.09 9.79 2.31
C VAL A 197 -1.00 10.48 3.32
N ILE A 198 -1.92 9.71 3.90
CA ILE A 198 -2.99 10.24 4.78
C ILE A 198 -2.77 9.94 6.27
N GLY A 199 -1.77 9.14 6.61
CA GLY A 199 -1.45 8.77 7.99
C GLY A 199 -0.25 7.84 8.10
N ILE A 200 0.09 7.48 9.33
CA ILE A 200 1.09 6.47 9.66
C ILE A 200 0.37 5.31 10.34
N PHE A 201 0.59 4.08 9.89
CA PHE A 201 0.14 2.88 10.58
C PHE A 201 1.26 2.40 11.51
N VAL A 202 0.89 2.03 12.74
CA VAL A 202 1.75 1.34 13.69
C VAL A 202 1.09 0.02 14.05
N LYS A 203 1.82 -1.09 13.91
CA LYS A 203 1.35 -2.41 14.30
C LYS A 203 1.07 -2.44 15.80
N TYR A 204 -0.14 -2.83 16.17
CA TYR A 204 -0.50 -2.95 17.58
C TYR A 204 0.17 -4.18 18.18
N SER A 205 0.95 -3.99 19.23
CA SER A 205 1.54 -5.08 20.02
C SER A 205 1.84 -4.59 21.44
N ASP A 206 2.19 -5.52 22.32
CA ASP A 206 2.65 -5.20 23.68
C ASP A 206 4.07 -4.62 23.71
N GLN A 207 4.70 -4.48 22.55
CA GLN A 207 6.02 -3.89 22.37
C GLN A 207 5.94 -2.63 21.51
N LEU A 208 6.94 -1.76 21.68
CA LEU A 208 7.16 -0.64 20.77
C LEU A 208 7.49 -1.16 19.36
N PRO A 209 7.10 -0.44 18.29
CA PRO A 209 7.40 -0.85 16.93
C PRO A 209 8.91 -0.94 16.70
N ILE A 210 9.33 -1.98 16.00
CA ILE A 210 10.73 -2.25 15.68
C ILE A 210 11.02 -1.76 14.26
N VAL A 211 12.12 -1.03 14.10
CA VAL A 211 12.61 -0.56 12.80
C VAL A 211 14.06 -0.95 12.59
N ALA A 212 14.44 -1.08 11.31
CA ALA A 212 15.85 -1.21 10.94
C ALA A 212 16.57 0.12 11.10
N THR A 213 17.80 0.07 11.60
CA THR A 213 18.69 1.21 11.78
C THR A 213 20.13 0.85 11.41
N GLN A 214 21.01 1.86 11.41
CA GLN A 214 22.44 1.66 11.40
C GLN A 214 23.01 2.14 12.72
N THR A 215 23.82 1.30 13.34
CA THR A 215 24.54 1.67 14.56
C THR A 215 26.01 1.35 14.39
N LYS A 216 26.86 2.10 15.08
CA LYS A 216 28.25 1.73 15.25
C LYS A 216 28.32 0.56 16.22
N LEU A 217 29.10 -0.46 15.90
CA LEU A 217 29.19 -1.66 16.74
C LEU A 217 29.61 -1.30 18.18
N SER A 218 30.53 -0.34 18.32
CA SER A 218 30.97 0.20 19.62
C SER A 218 29.91 0.93 20.45
N ASP A 219 28.78 1.33 19.85
CA ASP A 219 27.69 1.99 20.57
C ASP A 219 26.73 0.98 21.23
N ARG A 220 26.88 -0.33 20.96
CA ARG A 220 26.05 -1.37 21.58
C ARG A 220 26.52 -1.71 22.98
N THR A 221 25.57 -2.02 23.86
CA THR A 221 25.83 -2.42 25.24
C THR A 221 26.53 -3.77 25.36
N ASP A 222 26.43 -4.61 24.33
CA ASP A 222 27.05 -5.94 24.22
C ASP A 222 28.33 -5.95 23.36
N TYR A 223 28.92 -4.78 23.07
CA TYR A 223 30.11 -4.67 22.25
C TYR A 223 31.34 -5.37 22.86
N ASP A 224 31.94 -6.28 22.11
CA ASP A 224 33.25 -6.87 22.40
C ASP A 224 34.36 -6.02 21.77
N PRO A 225 35.23 -5.35 22.56
CA PRO A 225 36.29 -4.50 22.03
C PRO A 225 37.39 -5.25 21.26
N THR A 226 37.36 -6.59 21.23
CA THR A 226 38.24 -7.39 20.38
C THR A 226 37.78 -7.47 18.92
N ILE A 227 36.51 -7.12 18.64
CA ILE A 227 35.96 -7.08 17.28
C ILE A 227 36.22 -5.70 16.67
N PRO A 228 36.68 -5.59 15.41
CA PRO A 228 36.83 -4.31 14.74
C PRO A 228 35.52 -3.53 14.72
N ASP A 229 35.59 -2.28 15.19
CA ASP A 229 34.46 -1.38 15.21
C ASP A 229 34.04 -1.02 13.78
N GLN A 230 32.75 -1.18 13.48
CA GLN A 230 32.18 -0.99 12.14
C GLN A 230 30.71 -0.57 12.25
N ILE A 231 30.16 0.00 11.18
CA ILE A 231 28.72 0.26 11.10
C ILE A 231 28.02 -1.04 10.72
N ILE A 232 27.03 -1.44 11.51
CA ILE A 232 26.22 -2.62 11.25
C ILE A 232 24.75 -2.24 11.02
N ASN A 233 24.02 -3.13 10.36
CA ASN A 233 22.56 -3.10 10.39
C ASN A 233 22.11 -3.59 11.77
N ASP A 234 21.20 -2.85 12.37
CA ASP A 234 20.62 -3.20 13.66
C ASP A 234 19.11 -2.96 13.66
N PHE A 235 18.46 -3.35 14.74
CA PHE A 235 17.05 -3.11 14.98
C PHE A 235 16.87 -2.39 16.29
N ARG A 236 15.93 -1.45 16.35
CA ARG A 236 15.56 -0.79 17.60
C ARG A 236 14.08 -0.52 17.68
N CYS A 237 13.61 -0.45 18.92
CA CYS A 237 12.28 0.06 19.24
C CYS A 237 12.20 1.57 18.99
N VAL A 238 11.05 2.03 18.50
CA VAL A 238 10.78 3.44 18.24
C VAL A 238 9.61 3.90 19.09
N ALA A 239 9.80 4.99 19.84
CA ALA A 239 8.73 5.60 20.60
C ALA A 239 7.75 6.36 19.70
N ILE A 240 6.47 6.41 20.06
CA ILE A 240 5.43 7.13 19.30
C ILE A 240 5.76 8.63 19.12
N GLY A 241 6.43 9.25 20.10
CA GLY A 241 6.90 10.63 20.00
C GLY A 241 7.95 10.85 18.89
N GLU A 242 8.79 9.85 18.62
CA GLU A 242 9.77 9.88 17.53
C GLU A 242 9.09 9.76 16.16
N ILE A 243 8.07 8.91 16.06
CA ILE A 243 7.22 8.78 14.85
C ILE A 243 6.53 10.11 14.56
N THR A 244 5.95 10.73 15.58
CA THR A 244 5.28 12.04 15.46
C THR A 244 6.24 13.12 14.99
N SER A 245 7.48 13.11 15.48
CA SER A 245 8.51 14.08 15.10
C SER A 245 9.01 13.85 13.66
N SER A 246 9.06 12.60 13.22
CA SER A 246 9.48 12.22 11.85
C SER A 246 8.42 12.55 10.80
N PHE A 247 7.13 12.49 11.18
CA PHE A 247 5.99 12.69 10.30
C PHE A 247 5.01 13.74 10.85
N PRO A 248 5.44 15.02 10.97
CA PRO A 248 4.63 16.05 11.59
C PRO A 248 3.30 16.25 10.85
N GLY A 249 2.21 16.26 11.61
CA GLY A 249 0.85 16.52 11.09
C GLY A 249 0.13 15.31 10.49
N LEU A 250 0.77 14.14 10.41
CA LEU A 250 0.10 12.90 10.02
C LEU A 250 -0.46 12.19 11.26
N PRO A 251 -1.72 11.70 11.22
CA PRO A 251 -2.27 10.90 12.31
C PRO A 251 -1.56 9.55 12.39
N ILE A 252 -1.33 9.06 13.60
CA ILE A 252 -0.79 7.72 13.85
C ILE A 252 -1.95 6.80 14.16
N LEU A 253 -2.12 5.75 13.36
CA LEU A 253 -3.24 4.84 13.36
C LEU A 253 -2.78 3.44 13.75
N THR A 254 -3.67 2.70 14.40
CA THR A 254 -3.45 1.29 14.71
C THR A 254 -4.78 0.53 14.74
N PHE A 255 -4.73 -0.80 14.85
CA PHE A 255 -5.92 -1.61 15.10
C PHE A 255 -6.05 -1.91 16.59
N LYS A 256 -7.18 -1.52 17.18
CA LYS A 256 -7.54 -1.85 18.55
C LYS A 256 -9.00 -2.28 18.61
N ASP A 257 -9.28 -3.39 19.29
CA ASP A 257 -10.64 -3.93 19.46
C ASP A 257 -11.42 -4.05 18.14
N GLY A 258 -10.74 -4.48 17.07
CA GLY A 258 -11.36 -4.64 15.75
C GLY A 258 -11.62 -3.33 15.00
N LYS A 259 -11.03 -2.20 15.43
CA LYS A 259 -11.25 -0.87 14.86
C LYS A 259 -9.97 -0.13 14.54
N ILE A 260 -10.02 0.73 13.53
CA ILE A 260 -8.97 1.73 13.31
C ILE A 260 -9.11 2.80 14.39
N VAL A 261 -8.07 3.00 15.18
CA VAL A 261 -8.00 4.04 16.20
C VAL A 261 -6.76 4.90 15.98
N GLU A 262 -6.86 6.18 16.33
CA GLU A 262 -5.72 7.09 16.35
C GLU A 262 -5.05 7.03 17.73
N ILE A 263 -3.72 6.98 17.74
CA ILE A 263 -2.91 6.99 18.95
C ILE A 263 -2.09 8.27 19.04
N THR A 264 -1.89 8.74 20.27
CA THR A 264 -1.12 9.93 20.60
C THR A 264 0.18 9.52 21.31
N PRO A 265 1.20 10.39 21.40
CA PRO A 265 2.41 10.09 22.19
C PRO A 265 2.13 9.75 23.67
N THR A 266 0.98 10.19 24.19
CA THR A 266 0.51 9.86 25.55
C THR A 266 -0.17 8.50 25.65
N HIS A 267 -0.50 7.85 24.52
CA HIS A 267 -0.95 6.46 24.53
C HIS A 267 0.25 5.57 24.82
N VAL A 268 0.27 5.02 26.03
CA VAL A 268 1.13 3.91 26.37
C VAL A 268 0.53 2.68 25.69
N LEU A 269 1.18 2.16 24.65
CA LEU A 269 0.93 0.78 24.24
C LEU A 269 1.19 -0.10 25.46
N PRO A 270 0.35 -1.10 25.76
CA PRO A 270 0.50 -1.92 26.96
C PRO A 270 1.89 -2.57 26.96
N TYR A 271 2.83 -1.97 27.66
CA TYR A 271 4.13 -2.56 27.90
C TYR A 271 3.89 -3.61 28.98
N SER A 272 3.84 -4.88 28.58
CA SER A 272 3.91 -5.94 29.56
C SER A 272 5.37 -6.13 29.94
N ASP A 273 5.72 -5.70 31.15
CA ASP A 273 6.94 -6.16 31.84
C ASP A 273 6.75 -7.66 32.15
N THR A 274 6.93 -8.54 31.16
CA THR A 274 6.99 -9.99 31.37
C THR A 274 8.11 -10.62 30.56
#